data_AF-A0A5P1FTI4-F1
#
_entry.id   AF-A0A5P1FTI4-F1
#
_cell.length_a   1.000
_cell.length_b   1.000
_cell.length_c   1.000
_cell.angle_alpha   90.00
_cell.angle_beta   90.00
_cell.angle_gamma   90.00
#
_symmetry.space_group_name_H-M   'P 1'
#
loop_
_entity.id
_entity.type
_entity.pdbx_description
1 polymer ?
#
loop_
_entity_poly.entity_id
_entity_poly.type
_entity_poly.pdbx_seq_one_letter_code
_entity_poly.pdbx_strand_id
1 'polypeptide(L)'
;MAMLRAGKQVIQALGSRVPSSSTYSKQLHASPGSKKIVGVFYKANEYAAMNPNFVGCAEGGLGIREWLESQGHQYIVTDDKEGPSCELEKHIPDLHVLISTPFHPAYVTAERIKKAKNLQLLLTAGIGSDHIDLPLPRSLEATPSQ
;
A
#
# COMPACT_ATOMS: atom_id res chain seq x y z
N MET A 1 33.30 65.73 -28.51
CA MET A 1 33.01 65.52 -29.94
C MET A 1 32.25 64.21 -30.05
N ALA A 2 30.92 64.23 -30.14
CA ALA A 2 30.13 64.37 -31.36
C ALA A 2 30.25 63.15 -32.29
N MET A 3 29.25 62.25 -32.22
CA MET A 3 28.37 61.86 -33.36
C MET A 3 28.89 60.61 -34.11
N LEU A 4 28.12 59.67 -34.68
CA LEU A 4 26.75 59.63 -35.18
C LEU A 4 26.30 58.15 -35.39
N ARG A 5 24.98 57.97 -35.57
CA ARG A 5 24.16 56.74 -35.66
C ARG A 5 24.34 55.88 -36.93
N ALA A 6 24.02 54.58 -36.81
CA ALA A 6 23.20 53.74 -37.71
C ALA A 6 23.15 52.31 -37.11
N GLY A 7 22.06 51.55 -36.91
CA GLY A 7 20.73 51.53 -37.50
C GLY A 7 20.59 50.32 -38.43
N LYS A 8 20.15 49.15 -37.94
CA LYS A 8 19.41 48.11 -38.71
C LYS A 8 18.88 46.94 -37.86
N GLN A 9 17.56 47.03 -37.60
CA GLN A 9 16.50 46.01 -37.70
C GLN A 9 16.61 44.60 -37.09
N VAL A 10 15.68 44.40 -36.15
CA VAL A 10 14.88 43.23 -35.75
C VAL A 10 14.79 42.08 -36.77
N ILE A 11 15.10 40.86 -36.32
CA ILE A 11 14.42 39.64 -36.76
C ILE A 11 13.86 38.95 -35.51
N GLN A 12 12.53 38.94 -35.43
CA GLN A 12 11.72 38.20 -34.49
C GLN A 12 11.84 36.71 -34.85
N ALA A 13 12.39 35.89 -33.96
CA ALA A 13 12.28 34.43 -34.06
C ALA A 13 11.43 33.95 -32.88
N LEU A 14 10.16 33.63 -33.19
CA LEU A 14 9.28 32.85 -32.35
C LEU A 14 9.94 31.49 -32.08
N GLY A 15 10.39 31.27 -30.84
CA GLY A 15 10.83 29.98 -30.35
C GLY A 15 10.07 29.63 -29.07
N SER A 16 9.09 28.74 -29.22
CA SER A 16 8.30 28.04 -28.20
C SER A 16 8.69 28.27 -26.73
N ARG A 17 7.81 28.97 -25.98
CA ARG A 17 7.73 28.84 -24.53
C ARG A 17 7.42 27.37 -24.22
N VAL A 18 8.41 26.62 -23.74
CA VAL A 18 8.15 25.35 -23.04
C VAL A 18 7.50 25.74 -21.71
N PRO A 19 6.23 25.39 -21.44
CA PRO A 19 5.72 25.53 -20.10
C PRO A 19 6.50 24.53 -19.25
N SER A 20 7.30 25.04 -18.33
CA SER A 20 7.88 24.28 -17.22
C SER A 20 6.77 23.41 -16.66
N SER A 21 6.82 22.11 -16.93
CA SER A 21 5.91 21.12 -16.37
C SER A 21 5.94 21.32 -14.87
N SER A 22 4.86 21.89 -14.34
CA SER A 22 4.65 22.00 -12.91
C SER A 22 4.70 20.57 -12.38
N THR A 23 5.80 20.23 -11.71
CA THR A 23 5.86 19.01 -10.91
C THR A 23 4.74 19.12 -9.90
N TYR A 24 3.59 18.52 -10.22
CA TYR A 24 2.52 18.30 -9.26
C TYR A 24 3.08 17.28 -8.27
N SER A 25 3.89 17.73 -7.32
CA SER A 25 4.01 17.04 -6.05
C SER A 25 2.60 17.07 -5.47
N LYS A 26 1.83 16.02 -5.69
CA LYS A 26 0.69 15.73 -4.82
C LYS A 26 1.30 15.50 -3.45
N GLN A 27 1.45 16.58 -2.71
CA GLN A 27 1.77 16.54 -1.30
C GLN A 27 0.51 15.95 -0.67
N LEU A 28 0.49 14.61 -0.56
CA LEU A 28 -0.57 13.88 0.14
C LEU A 28 -0.43 14.25 1.62
N HIS A 29 -1.02 15.39 1.99
CA HIS A 29 -1.21 15.78 3.37
C HIS A 29 -2.29 14.89 3.98
N ALA A 30 -1.88 13.72 4.43
CA ALA A 30 -2.36 13.19 5.67
C ALA A 30 -1.11 12.92 6.48
N SER A 31 -0.94 13.54 7.64
CA SER A 31 -0.06 12.95 8.64
C SER A 31 -0.85 11.78 9.20
N PRO A 32 -0.66 10.53 8.74
CA PRO A 32 -1.40 9.45 9.32
C PRO A 32 -0.79 9.28 10.70
N GLY A 33 -1.58 9.38 11.77
CA GLY A 33 -1.15 8.79 13.03
C GLY A 33 -0.60 7.39 12.75
N SER A 34 0.43 6.97 13.50
CA SER A 34 1.10 5.67 13.32
C SER A 34 0.11 4.56 12.98
N LYS A 35 0.33 3.87 11.85
CA LYS A 35 -0.53 2.78 11.38
C LYS A 35 0.09 1.45 11.72
N LYS A 36 -0.76 0.51 12.13
CA LYS A 36 -0.38 -0.88 12.35
C LYS A 36 -0.67 -1.70 11.10
N ILE A 37 0.39 -2.18 10.48
CA ILE A 37 0.36 -2.91 9.22
C ILE A 37 0.80 -4.35 9.51
N VAL A 38 0.00 -5.31 9.09
CA VAL A 38 0.27 -6.74 9.30
C VAL A 38 0.47 -7.41 7.95
N GLY A 39 1.62 -8.02 7.74
CA GLY A 39 1.96 -8.83 6.57
C GLY A 39 1.87 -10.31 6.90
N VAL A 40 1.11 -11.07 6.10
CA VAL A 40 0.98 -12.52 6.22
C VAL A 40 1.62 -13.18 5.01
N PHE A 41 2.72 -13.88 5.26
CA PHE A 41 3.53 -14.55 4.22
C PHE A 41 4.00 -15.90 4.71
N TYR A 42 4.30 -16.82 3.81
CA TYR A 42 4.92 -18.09 4.18
C TYR A 42 6.38 -17.89 4.58
N LYS A 43 6.92 -18.78 5.42
CA LYS A 43 8.36 -18.85 5.69
C LYS A 43 9.09 -19.45 4.51
N ALA A 44 10.13 -18.77 4.04
CA ALA A 44 11.04 -19.31 3.03
C ALA A 44 12.26 -19.98 3.65
N ASN A 45 12.48 -19.87 4.97
CA ASN A 45 13.59 -20.48 5.69
C ASN A 45 14.94 -20.16 5.01
N GLU A 46 15.78 -21.18 4.79
CA GLU A 46 17.09 -21.05 4.13
C GLU A 46 17.03 -20.40 2.74
N TYR A 47 15.92 -20.54 2.01
CA TYR A 47 15.76 -19.96 0.68
C TYR A 47 15.70 -18.43 0.69
N ALA A 48 15.25 -17.83 1.80
CA ALA A 48 15.28 -16.37 1.96
C ALA A 48 16.72 -15.85 2.00
N ALA A 49 17.64 -16.58 2.64
CA ALA A 49 19.05 -16.20 2.73
C ALA A 49 19.79 -16.44 1.41
N MET A 50 19.39 -17.44 0.63
CA MET A 50 20.00 -17.76 -0.67
C MET A 50 19.69 -16.72 -1.75
N ASN A 51 18.55 -16.03 -1.66
CA ASN A 51 18.15 -15.01 -2.63
C ASN A 51 17.60 -13.76 -1.92
N PRO A 52 18.40 -12.70 -1.79
CA PRO A 52 17.96 -11.43 -1.20
C PRO A 52 16.76 -10.77 -1.90
N ASN A 53 16.51 -11.10 -3.17
CA ASN A 53 15.36 -10.57 -3.91
C ASN A 53 14.06 -11.36 -3.62
N PHE A 54 14.12 -12.40 -2.80
CA PHE A 54 12.94 -13.17 -2.40
C PHE A 54 12.15 -12.44 -1.31
N VAL A 55 11.47 -11.37 -1.70
CA VAL A 55 10.76 -10.48 -0.77
C VAL A 55 9.38 -11.00 -0.34
N GLY A 56 8.78 -11.94 -1.08
CA GLY A 56 7.43 -12.47 -0.86
C GLY A 56 7.29 -13.50 0.26
N CYS A 57 8.18 -13.49 1.25
CA CYS A 57 8.22 -14.42 2.38
C CYS A 57 8.23 -13.68 3.72
N ALA A 58 8.05 -14.39 4.84
CA ALA A 58 8.01 -13.80 6.17
C ALA A 58 9.35 -13.12 6.55
N GLU A 59 10.47 -13.69 6.11
CA GLU A 59 11.81 -13.15 6.33
C GLU A 59 12.07 -11.89 5.49
N GLY A 60 11.54 -11.84 4.26
CA GLY A 60 11.70 -10.72 3.34
C GLY A 60 10.72 -9.57 3.58
N GLY A 61 9.50 -9.84 4.03
CA GLY A 61 8.51 -8.82 4.40
C GLY A 61 8.27 -7.77 3.30
N LEU A 62 8.23 -8.19 2.04
CA LEU A 62 8.17 -7.35 0.83
C LEU A 62 9.30 -6.32 0.64
N GLY A 63 10.32 -6.32 1.50
CA GLY A 63 11.39 -5.31 1.49
C GLY A 63 10.92 -3.91 1.89
N ILE A 64 9.79 -3.77 2.58
CA ILE A 64 9.18 -2.47 2.92
C ILE A 64 9.28 -2.08 4.39
N ARG A 65 9.88 -2.93 5.24
CA ARG A 65 9.95 -2.71 6.69
C ARG A 65 10.59 -1.37 7.05
N GLU A 66 11.80 -1.14 6.56
CA GLU A 66 12.59 0.07 6.86
C GLU A 66 11.85 1.33 6.40
N TRP A 67 11.22 1.28 5.23
CA TRP A 67 10.42 2.37 4.71
C TRP A 67 9.22 2.66 5.60
N LEU A 68 8.43 1.64 5.98
CA LEU A 68 7.25 1.82 6.86
C LEU A 68 7.64 2.35 8.24
N GLU A 69 8.68 1.80 8.85
CA GLU A 69 9.17 2.22 10.16
C GLU A 69 9.75 3.66 10.11
N SER A 70 10.40 4.06 9.01
CA SER A 70 10.87 5.45 8.81
C SER A 70 9.74 6.48 8.75
N GLN A 71 8.53 6.05 8.34
CA GLN A 71 7.32 6.89 8.34
C GLN A 71 6.57 6.83 9.69
N GLY A 72 7.11 6.12 10.68
CA GLY A 72 6.51 5.96 12.01
C GLY A 72 5.37 4.95 12.05
N HIS A 73 5.27 4.04 11.08
CA HIS A 73 4.29 2.94 11.09
C HIS A 73 4.87 1.70 11.75
N GLN A 74 4.01 0.85 12.32
CA GLN A 74 4.38 -0.45 12.85
C GLN A 74 4.16 -1.51 11.78
N TYR A 75 5.19 -2.30 11.48
CA TYR A 75 5.08 -3.42 10.54
C TYR A 75 5.35 -4.76 11.23
N ILE A 76 4.29 -5.55 11.36
CA ILE A 76 4.35 -6.92 11.89
C ILE A 76 4.26 -7.89 10.72
N VAL A 77 5.12 -8.90 10.72
CA VAL A 77 5.12 -9.97 9.73
C VAL A 77 4.94 -11.30 10.43
N THR A 78 4.03 -12.14 9.95
CA THR A 78 3.77 -13.47 10.51
C THR A 78 3.42 -14.47 9.42
N ASP A 79 3.78 -15.74 9.60
CA ASP A 79 3.25 -16.87 8.85
C ASP A 79 2.07 -17.55 9.56
N ASP A 80 1.92 -17.30 10.85
CA ASP A 80 0.90 -17.91 11.70
C ASP A 80 -0.45 -17.19 11.55
N LYS A 81 -1.32 -17.79 10.73
CA LYS A 81 -2.61 -17.20 10.29
C LYS A 81 -3.84 -18.02 10.65
N GLU A 82 -3.67 -19.24 11.20
CA GLU A 82 -4.74 -20.23 11.37
C GLU A 82 -4.94 -20.65 12.81
N GLY A 83 -6.20 -20.85 13.19
CA GLY A 83 -6.58 -21.20 14.56
C GLY A 83 -6.89 -19.98 15.43
N PRO A 84 -7.60 -20.18 16.55
CA PRO A 84 -8.09 -19.09 17.39
C PRO A 84 -6.99 -18.37 18.17
N SER A 85 -5.80 -18.98 18.29
CA SER A 85 -4.66 -18.46 19.04
C SER A 85 -3.49 -18.04 18.15
N CYS A 86 -3.68 -17.96 16.83
CA CYS A 86 -2.61 -17.57 15.92
C CYS A 86 -2.19 -16.11 16.12
N GLU A 87 -0.97 -15.79 15.70
CA GLU A 87 -0.41 -14.44 15.78
C GLU A 87 -1.29 -13.41 15.04
N LEU A 88 -1.85 -13.78 13.89
CA LEU A 88 -2.78 -12.91 13.16
C LEU A 88 -4.00 -12.50 14.00
N GLU A 89 -4.62 -13.42 14.76
CA GLU A 89 -5.79 -13.11 15.60
C GLU A 89 -5.48 -12.09 16.69
N LYS A 90 -4.24 -12.01 17.16
CA LYS A 90 -3.82 -11.01 18.16
C LYS A 90 -3.79 -9.59 17.60
N HIS A 91 -3.66 -9.43 16.28
CA HIS A 91 -3.54 -8.13 15.64
C HIS A 91 -4.78 -7.71 14.85
N ILE A 92 -5.67 -8.65 14.54
CA ILE A 92 -6.95 -8.35 13.88
C ILE A 92 -7.72 -7.19 14.56
N PRO A 93 -7.84 -7.10 15.89
CA PRO A 93 -8.66 -6.06 16.53
C PRO A 93 -8.21 -4.62 16.25
N ASP A 94 -6.90 -4.38 16.11
CA ASP A 94 -6.30 -3.04 16.08
C ASP A 94 -5.45 -2.75 14.83
N LEU A 95 -5.28 -3.72 13.92
CA LEU A 95 -4.60 -3.49 12.64
C LEU A 95 -5.36 -2.49 11.76
N HIS A 96 -4.61 -1.76 10.96
CA HIS A 96 -5.13 -0.79 9.99
C HIS A 96 -5.05 -1.33 8.56
N VAL A 97 -3.97 -2.06 8.26
CA VAL A 97 -3.73 -2.63 6.95
C VAL A 97 -3.35 -4.10 7.13
N LEU A 98 -4.00 -4.98 6.39
CA LEU A 98 -3.59 -6.38 6.26
C LEU A 98 -3.09 -6.61 4.83
N ILE A 99 -1.89 -7.17 4.73
CA ILE A 99 -1.25 -7.54 3.47
C ILE A 99 -1.10 -9.05 3.47
N SER A 100 -1.57 -9.74 2.44
CA SER A 100 -1.39 -11.19 2.28
C SER A 100 -1.06 -11.56 0.84
N THR A 101 -0.60 -12.78 0.61
CA THR A 101 -0.37 -13.33 -0.72
C THR A 101 -1.36 -14.46 -0.99
N PRO A 102 -1.73 -14.74 -2.26
CA PRO A 102 -2.55 -15.91 -2.58
C PRO A 102 -1.82 -17.23 -2.30
N PHE A 103 -0.49 -17.22 -2.20
CA PHE A 103 0.32 -18.40 -1.88
C PHE A 103 0.25 -18.79 -0.40
N HIS A 104 -0.05 -17.83 0.48
CA HIS A 104 -0.27 -18.07 1.92
C HIS A 104 -1.41 -17.16 2.41
N PRO A 105 -2.66 -17.47 2.02
CA PRO A 105 -3.76 -16.52 2.12
C PRO A 105 -4.22 -16.35 3.57
N ALA A 106 -4.18 -15.10 4.05
CA ALA A 106 -4.86 -14.71 5.28
C ALA A 106 -6.36 -14.60 5.00
N TYR A 107 -7.13 -15.67 5.22
CA TYR A 107 -8.57 -15.64 5.00
C TYR A 107 -9.24 -14.55 5.84
N VAL A 108 -9.87 -13.58 5.20
CA VAL A 108 -10.54 -12.46 5.86
C VAL A 108 -12.03 -12.75 5.89
N THR A 109 -12.48 -13.47 6.92
CA THR A 109 -13.89 -13.84 7.08
C THR A 109 -14.73 -12.70 7.66
N ALA A 110 -16.06 -12.77 7.53
CA ALA A 110 -16.98 -11.84 8.19
C ALA A 110 -16.71 -11.67 9.70
N GLU A 111 -16.33 -12.73 10.41
CA GLU A 111 -15.99 -12.67 11.85
C GLU A 111 -14.74 -11.83 12.09
N ARG A 112 -13.70 -12.00 11.27
CA ARG A 112 -12.46 -11.22 11.35
C ARG A 112 -12.72 -9.74 11.02
N ILE A 113 -13.54 -9.46 10.01
CA ILE A 113 -13.95 -8.09 9.66
C ILE A 113 -14.70 -7.44 10.81
N LYS A 114 -15.63 -8.15 11.46
CA LYS A 114 -16.37 -7.63 12.64
C LYS A 114 -15.44 -7.32 13.82
N LYS A 115 -14.37 -8.08 14.02
CA LYS A 115 -13.35 -7.84 15.04
C LYS A 115 -12.42 -6.68 14.70
N ALA A 116 -12.11 -6.48 13.41
CA ALA A 116 -11.11 -5.51 12.95
C ALA A 116 -11.63 -4.07 12.93
N LYS A 117 -11.63 -3.41 14.09
CA LYS A 117 -12.24 -2.08 14.28
C LYS A 117 -11.52 -0.96 13.53
N ASN A 118 -10.22 -1.12 13.33
CA ASN A 118 -9.36 -0.11 12.70
C ASN A 118 -9.03 -0.45 11.25
N LEU A 119 -9.54 -1.56 10.71
CA LEU A 119 -9.20 -2.02 9.37
C LEU A 119 -9.66 -1.01 8.32
N GLN A 120 -8.70 -0.50 7.54
CA GLN A 120 -8.89 0.50 6.49
C GLN A 120 -8.60 -0.07 5.10
N LEU A 121 -7.68 -1.05 5.02
CA LEU A 121 -7.18 -1.54 3.74
C LEU A 121 -6.77 -3.01 3.80
N LEU A 122 -7.22 -3.77 2.81
CA LEU A 122 -6.79 -5.14 2.53
C LEU A 122 -6.00 -5.13 1.22
N LEU A 123 -4.76 -5.59 1.25
CA LEU A 123 -3.88 -5.65 0.07
C LEU A 123 -3.47 -7.09 -0.22
N THR A 124 -3.70 -7.51 -1.46
CA THR A 124 -3.12 -8.74 -1.99
C THR A 124 -1.79 -8.42 -2.67
N ALA A 125 -0.69 -8.93 -2.14
CA ALA A 125 0.62 -8.92 -2.78
C ALA A 125 0.69 -10.02 -3.86
N GLY A 126 0.09 -9.73 -5.01
CA GLY A 126 -0.12 -10.69 -6.10
C GLY A 126 -1.43 -10.41 -6.82
N ILE A 127 -2.02 -11.43 -7.43
CA ILE A 127 -3.33 -11.36 -8.09
C ILE A 127 -4.23 -12.45 -7.50
N GLY A 128 -5.46 -12.10 -7.14
CA GLY A 128 -6.45 -13.00 -6.54
C GLY A 128 -6.82 -12.61 -5.11
N SER A 129 -8.04 -12.11 -4.91
CA SER A 129 -8.55 -11.64 -3.61
C SER A 129 -9.77 -12.43 -3.14
N ASP A 130 -9.95 -13.65 -3.66
CA ASP A 130 -11.03 -14.57 -3.31
C ASP A 130 -10.98 -15.05 -1.85
N HIS A 131 -9.82 -14.94 -1.21
CA HIS A 131 -9.63 -15.22 0.23
C HIS A 131 -10.18 -14.11 1.15
N ILE A 132 -10.76 -13.05 0.59
CA ILE A 132 -11.41 -11.98 1.33
C ILE A 132 -12.92 -12.13 1.15
N ASP A 133 -13.64 -12.22 2.27
CA ASP A 133 -15.10 -12.17 2.30
C ASP A 133 -15.55 -10.75 1.96
N LEU A 134 -15.63 -10.47 0.66
CA LEU A 134 -16.13 -9.21 0.14
C LEU A 134 -17.62 -9.16 0.46
N PRO A 135 -18.10 -8.16 1.23
CA PRO A 135 -19.53 -8.04 1.46
C PRO A 135 -20.23 -7.96 0.11
N LEU A 136 -21.22 -8.84 -0.10
CA LEU A 136 -22.10 -8.75 -1.25
C LEU A 136 -22.68 -7.32 -1.29
N PRO A 137 -22.82 -6.71 -2.48
CA PRO A 137 -23.45 -5.40 -2.58
C PRO A 137 -24.81 -5.45 -1.89
N ARG A 138 -25.07 -4.44 -1.04
CA ARG A 138 -26.28 -4.28 -0.20
C ARG A 138 -27.61 -4.21 -0.99
N SER A 139 -27.59 -4.47 -2.30
CA SER A 139 -28.75 -4.52 -3.20
C SER A 139 -29.43 -5.90 -3.27
N LEU A 140 -28.90 -6.91 -2.59
CA LEU A 140 -29.50 -8.26 -2.52
C LEU A 140 -30.04 -8.62 -1.12
N GLU A 141 -30.12 -7.64 -0.21
CA GLU A 141 -30.95 -7.78 0.98
C GLU A 141 -32.41 -7.64 0.52
N ALA A 142 -32.94 -8.74 -0.04
CA ALA A 142 -34.36 -8.90 -0.27
C ALA A 142 -35.04 -8.62 1.07
N THR A 143 -35.76 -7.51 1.14
CA THR A 143 -36.62 -7.15 2.26
C THR A 143 -37.43 -8.38 2.65
N PRO A 144 -37.37 -8.85 3.92
CA PRO A 144 -38.24 -9.93 4.36
C PRO A 144 -39.69 -9.48 4.09
N SER A 145 -40.40 -10.21 3.24
CA SER A 145 -41.84 -10.04 3.08
C SER A 145 -42.49 -10.27 4.44
N GLN A 146 -42.98 -9.21 5.07
CA GLN A 146 -43.95 -9.31 6.15
C GLN A 146 -45.31 -9.73 5.60
#